data_AF-A0AAD1W0N1-F1
#
_entry.id   AF-A0AAD1W0N1-F1
#
_cell.length_a   1.000
_cell.length_b   1.000
_cell.length_c   1.000
_cell.angle_alpha   90.00
_cell.angle_beta   90.00
_cell.angle_gamma   90.00
#
_symmetry.space_group_name_H-M   'P 1'
#
loop_
_entity.id
_entity.type
_entity.pdbx_description
1 polymer ?
#
loop_
_entity_poly.entity_id
_entity_poly.type
_entity_poly.pdbx_seq_one_letter_code
_entity_poly.pdbx_strand_id
1 'polypeptide(L)'
;IMEILECLNVALQGREQTISGLLASVQRTHDAIQKLRCDTSFERVLATTIHLVEKYELKEVTVPRQPNIPKRLQHGPTEQFHAKTVKEYYCPQYFQIMDIISTQLIQRFAQEGLLVYEKLEHYLLTGQASEVLPQYPEIEYHLLSAQITTLSSVYKYTSVSEVVDILRKMPARERCFFSQVQKIVRILLTIPASSCEAERSFSALRRLKTWLRSTMTQKRLNHVAICNIHRDIMDKLDIEAIAKEFAMCCDRRKKVFRF
;
A
#
# COMPACT_ATOMS: atom_id res chain seq x y z
N ILE A 1 13.89 10.61 7.86
CA ILE A 1 12.63 9.93 8.26
C ILE A 1 11.69 9.83 7.07
N MET A 2 11.21 10.96 6.51
CA MET A 2 10.25 10.93 5.40
C MET A 2 10.75 10.18 4.17
N GLU A 3 12.03 10.29 3.83
CA GLU A 3 12.62 9.54 2.71
C GLU A 3 12.54 8.02 2.88
N ILE A 4 12.77 7.51 4.09
CA ILE A 4 12.66 6.07 4.39
C ILE A 4 11.22 5.61 4.22
N LEU A 5 10.26 6.41 4.70
CA LEU A 5 8.83 6.12 4.54
C LEU A 5 8.39 6.19 3.07
N GLU A 6 8.95 7.13 2.31
CA GLU A 6 8.66 7.26 0.88
C GLU A 6 9.20 6.06 0.10
N CYS A 7 10.41 5.59 0.41
CA CYS A 7 10.94 4.36 -0.17
C CYS A 7 10.03 3.15 0.10
N LEU A 8 9.51 3.02 1.33
CA LEU A 8 8.53 1.98 1.65
C LEU A 8 7.23 2.18 0.84
N ASN A 9 6.68 3.39 0.80
CA ASN A 9 5.44 3.68 0.07
C ASN A 9 5.56 3.34 -1.42
N VAL A 10 6.67 3.73 -2.06
CA VAL A 10 6.93 3.41 -3.47
C VAL A 10 7.07 1.90 -3.66
N ALA A 11 7.78 1.22 -2.76
CA ALA A 11 7.92 -0.23 -2.82
C ALA A 11 6.56 -0.94 -2.72
N LEU A 12 5.70 -0.55 -1.77
CA LEU A 12 4.36 -1.13 -1.54
C LEU A 12 3.36 -0.85 -2.67
N GLN A 13 3.64 0.13 -3.55
CA GLN A 13 2.82 0.44 -4.72
C GLN A 13 3.24 -0.36 -5.97
N GLY A 14 4.31 -1.15 -5.89
CA GLY A 14 4.78 -2.02 -6.97
C GLY A 14 3.76 -3.10 -7.33
N ARG A 15 3.56 -3.34 -8.63
CA ARG A 15 2.60 -4.35 -9.15
C ARG A 15 3.07 -5.80 -8.96
N GLU A 16 4.35 -6.00 -8.70
CA GLU A 16 4.99 -7.31 -8.56
C GLU A 16 5.38 -7.61 -7.10
N GLN A 17 4.93 -6.79 -6.14
CA GLN A 17 5.16 -7.03 -4.72
C GLN A 17 4.49 -8.33 -4.28
N THR A 18 5.29 -9.23 -3.72
CA THR A 18 4.79 -10.39 -3.00
C THR A 18 4.52 -10.03 -1.54
N ILE A 19 3.74 -10.87 -0.83
CA ILE A 19 3.35 -10.60 0.55
C ILE A 19 4.56 -10.77 1.47
N SER A 20 5.38 -11.79 1.22
CA SER A 20 6.67 -11.98 1.88
C SER A 20 7.62 -10.77 1.68
N GLY A 21 7.72 -10.27 0.44
CA GLY A 21 8.54 -9.10 0.10
C GLY A 21 8.04 -7.82 0.78
N LEU A 22 6.73 -7.66 0.88
CA LEU A 22 6.08 -6.57 1.59
C LEU A 22 6.41 -6.61 3.08
N LEU A 23 6.21 -7.74 3.74
CA LEU A 23 6.49 -7.92 5.17
C LEU A 23 7.97 -7.68 5.48
N ALA A 24 8.88 -8.22 4.66
CA ALA A 24 10.31 -8.00 4.81
C ALA A 24 10.69 -6.51 4.64
N SER A 25 10.06 -5.80 3.69
CA SER A 25 10.31 -4.37 3.46
C SER A 25 9.80 -3.51 4.62
N VAL A 26 8.62 -3.84 5.16
CA VAL A 26 8.06 -3.19 6.35
C VAL A 26 8.96 -3.43 7.56
N GLN A 27 9.43 -4.66 7.78
CA GLN A 27 10.31 -4.99 8.91
C GLN A 27 11.63 -4.23 8.84
N ARG A 28 12.29 -4.20 7.67
CA ARG A 28 13.53 -3.42 7.47
C ARG A 28 13.31 -1.93 7.74
N THR A 29 12.17 -1.40 7.32
CA THR A 29 11.81 0.01 7.53
C THR A 29 11.59 0.29 9.01
N HIS A 30 10.87 -0.59 9.70
CA HIS A 30 10.66 -0.52 11.14
C HIS A 30 11.99 -0.54 11.90
N ASP A 31 12.90 -1.46 11.58
CA ASP A 31 14.20 -1.56 12.22
C ASP A 31 15.07 -0.32 11.96
N ALA A 32 14.98 0.26 10.76
CA ALA A 32 15.65 1.53 10.43
C ALA A 32 15.11 2.69 11.27
N ILE A 33 13.79 2.78 11.47
CA ILE A 33 13.16 3.80 12.31
C ILE A 33 13.54 3.62 13.78
N GLN A 34 13.58 2.38 14.27
CA GLN A 34 14.05 2.10 15.63
C GLN A 34 15.52 2.52 15.83
N LYS A 35 16.40 2.28 14.85
CA LYS A 35 17.80 2.73 14.92
C LYS A 35 17.94 4.26 14.97
N LEU A 36 17.03 4.98 14.31
CA LEU A 36 16.99 6.43 14.33
C LEU A 36 16.44 7.00 15.65
N ARG A 37 15.84 6.17 16.52
CA ARG A 37 15.39 6.54 17.86
C ARG A 37 16.57 6.60 18.85
N CYS A 38 17.54 7.48 18.58
CA CYS A 38 18.68 7.75 19.45
C CYS A 38 19.04 9.24 19.47
N ASP A 39 19.68 9.68 20.56
CA ASP A 39 20.06 11.09 20.74
C ASP A 39 20.99 11.60 19.64
N THR A 40 21.91 10.75 19.16
CA THR A 40 22.85 11.11 18.09
C THR A 40 22.13 11.41 16.77
N SER A 41 21.04 10.69 16.47
CA SER A 41 20.22 10.95 15.28
C SER A 41 19.44 12.25 15.42
N PHE A 42 18.89 12.52 16.61
CA PHE A 42 18.24 13.80 16.90
C PHE A 42 19.22 14.97 16.74
N GLU A 43 20.44 14.86 17.28
CA GLU A 43 21.46 15.90 17.18
C GLU A 43 21.86 16.18 15.73
N ARG A 44 21.95 15.15 14.88
CA ARG A 44 22.18 15.33 13.44
C ARG A 44 21.04 16.11 12.76
N VAL A 45 19.79 15.81 13.10
CA VAL A 45 18.62 16.54 12.57
C VAL A 45 18.62 17.99 13.05
N LEU A 46 18.95 18.23 14.32
CA LEU A 46 19.04 19.58 14.87
C LEU A 46 20.17 20.38 14.19
N ALA A 47 21.36 19.79 14.04
CA ALA A 47 22.50 20.43 13.39
C ALA A 47 22.23 20.78 11.92
N THR A 48 21.61 19.86 11.16
CA THR A 48 21.20 20.13 9.78
C THR A 48 20.13 21.22 9.70
N THR A 49 19.20 21.27 10.65
CA THR A 49 18.19 22.33 10.72
C THR A 49 18.83 23.69 10.99
N ILE A 50 19.75 23.79 11.96
CA ILE A 50 20.47 25.03 12.28
C ILE A 50 21.26 25.51 11.05
N HIS A 51 21.98 24.61 10.39
CA HIS A 51 22.72 24.93 9.16
C HIS A 51 21.81 25.45 8.03
N LEU A 52 20.63 24.87 7.84
CA LEU A 52 19.65 25.34 6.85
C LEU A 52 19.07 26.71 7.21
N VAL A 53 18.81 26.96 8.50
CA VAL A 53 18.33 28.25 8.98
C VAL A 53 19.36 29.34 8.72
N GLU A 54 20.63 29.09 9.02
CA GLU A 54 21.73 30.01 8.73
C GLU A 54 21.90 30.24 7.23
N LYS A 55 21.89 29.16 6.43
CA LYS A 55 22.08 29.22 4.97
C LYS A 55 21.01 30.03 4.24
N TYR A 56 19.77 29.97 4.71
CA TYR A 56 18.62 30.63 4.09
C TYR A 56 18.16 31.89 4.84
N GLU A 57 18.95 32.36 5.82
CA GLU A 57 18.63 33.55 6.64
C GLU A 57 17.23 33.50 7.26
N LEU A 58 16.85 32.30 7.73
CA LEU A 58 15.54 32.09 8.37
C LEU A 58 15.58 32.49 9.84
N LYS A 59 14.40 32.61 10.44
CA LYS A 59 14.27 32.85 11.88
C LYS A 59 14.88 31.68 12.67
N GLU A 60 15.67 32.01 13.69
CA GLU A 60 16.29 31.04 14.59
C GLU A 60 15.28 30.11 15.26
N VAL A 61 15.70 28.86 15.49
CA VAL A 61 14.89 27.84 16.16
C VAL A 61 14.83 28.17 17.66
N THR A 62 13.75 28.82 18.09
CA THR A 62 13.50 29.15 19.50
C THR A 62 12.44 28.24 20.10
N VAL A 63 12.47 28.04 21.43
CA VAL A 63 11.40 27.32 22.14
C VAL A 63 10.07 28.10 21.97
N PRO A 64 9.00 27.47 21.46
CA PRO A 64 7.69 28.10 21.35
C PRO A 64 7.12 28.50 22.73
N ARG A 65 6.20 29.47 22.74
CA ARG A 65 5.48 29.86 23.96
C ARG A 65 4.72 28.65 24.52
N GLN A 66 5.00 28.27 25.76
CA GLN A 66 4.32 27.18 26.45
C GLN A 66 3.20 27.74 27.34
N PRO A 67 1.93 27.46 27.06
CA PRO A 67 0.83 27.94 27.88
C PRO A 67 0.76 27.17 29.20
N ASN A 68 0.46 27.87 30.29
CA ASN A 68 0.26 27.22 31.58
C ASN A 68 -1.05 26.41 31.58
N ILE A 69 -1.01 25.21 32.15
CA ILE A 69 -2.22 24.41 32.34
C ILE A 69 -3.16 25.14 33.31
N PRO A 70 -4.45 25.32 32.99
CA PRO A 70 -5.43 25.95 33.87
C PRO A 70 -5.43 25.31 35.27
N LYS A 71 -5.48 26.14 36.32
CA LYS A 71 -5.42 25.68 37.73
C LYS A 71 -6.43 24.58 38.07
N ARG A 72 -7.61 24.59 37.43
CA ARG A 72 -8.67 23.58 37.63
C ARG A 72 -8.28 22.15 37.22
N LEU A 73 -7.24 21.98 36.40
CA LEU A 73 -6.74 20.68 35.92
C LEU A 73 -5.46 20.25 36.65
N GLN A 74 -4.94 21.05 37.57
CA GLN A 74 -3.76 20.72 38.35
C GLN A 74 -4.18 19.83 39.53
N HIS A 75 -3.90 18.53 39.43
CA HIS A 75 -4.04 17.60 40.55
C HIS A 75 -2.65 17.29 41.10
N GLY A 76 -2.34 17.84 42.28
CA GLY A 76 -1.08 17.60 43.01
C GLY A 76 -0.14 18.82 43.08
N PRO A 77 0.91 18.75 43.92
CA PRO A 77 1.84 19.85 44.19
C PRO A 77 2.98 19.98 43.16
N THR A 78 2.92 19.25 42.04
CA THR A 78 4.02 19.20 41.07
C THR A 78 4.05 20.44 40.19
N GLU A 79 5.20 21.10 40.11
CA GLU A 79 5.42 22.22 39.19
C GLU A 79 5.30 21.78 37.73
N GLN A 80 4.78 22.65 36.88
CA GLN A 80 4.67 22.37 35.44
C GLN A 80 6.05 22.34 34.80
N PHE A 81 6.33 21.27 34.05
CA PHE A 81 7.55 21.19 33.25
C PHE A 81 7.48 22.21 32.11
N HIS A 82 8.45 23.13 32.10
CA HIS A 82 8.68 24.05 31.00
C HIS A 82 10.06 23.80 30.41
N ALA A 83 10.13 23.39 29.15
CA ALA A 83 11.42 23.19 28.48
C ALA A 83 12.12 24.54 28.31
N LYS A 84 13.37 24.64 28.80
CA LYS A 84 14.20 25.84 28.72
C LYS A 84 15.05 25.84 27.46
N THR A 85 15.44 24.65 27.01
CA THR A 85 16.31 24.45 25.85
C THR A 85 15.51 23.95 24.65
N VAL A 86 15.92 24.34 23.44
CA VAL A 86 15.38 23.81 22.16
C VAL A 86 15.43 22.27 22.13
N LYS A 87 16.54 21.69 22.59
CA LYS A 87 16.72 20.23 22.74
C LYS A 87 15.69 19.61 23.68
N GLU A 88 15.44 20.21 24.85
CA GLU A 88 14.45 19.72 25.82
C GLU A 88 13.02 19.76 25.28
N TYR A 89 12.72 20.73 24.41
CA TYR A 89 11.39 20.86 23.82
C TYR A 89 11.15 19.88 22.65
N TYR A 90 12.11 19.79 21.72
CA TYR A 90 11.92 19.02 20.48
C TYR A 90 12.36 17.56 20.58
N CYS A 91 13.29 17.19 21.47
CA CYS A 91 13.73 15.80 21.61
C CYS A 91 12.58 14.84 21.99
N PRO A 92 11.71 15.17 22.98
CA PRO A 92 10.54 14.34 23.27
C PRO A 92 9.59 14.19 22.09
N GLN A 93 9.38 15.27 21.31
CA GLN A 93 8.52 15.24 20.12
C GLN A 93 9.12 14.36 19.02
N TYR A 94 10.44 14.43 18.83
CA TYR A 94 11.14 13.57 17.88
C TYR A 94 10.94 12.09 18.23
N PHE A 95 11.17 11.70 19.49
CA PHE A 95 10.95 10.32 19.90
C PHE A 95 9.49 9.91 19.81
N GLN A 96 8.56 10.79 20.18
CA GLN A 96 7.13 10.52 20.02
C GLN A 96 6.78 10.23 18.56
N ILE A 97 7.31 11.00 17.60
CA ILE A 97 7.09 10.75 16.18
C ILE A 97 7.62 9.36 15.79
N MET A 98 8.83 9.00 16.21
CA MET A 98 9.41 7.69 15.89
C MET A 98 8.62 6.53 16.49
N ASP A 99 8.19 6.67 17.74
CA ASP A 99 7.41 5.66 18.46
C ASP A 99 6.02 5.50 17.85
N ILE A 100 5.37 6.60 17.43
CA ILE A 100 4.10 6.56 16.70
C ILE A 100 4.28 5.84 15.36
N ILE A 101 5.27 6.21 14.55
CA ILE A 101 5.47 5.59 13.24
C ILE A 101 5.75 4.10 13.40
N SER A 102 6.62 3.72 14.33
CA SER A 102 6.96 2.33 14.64
C SER A 102 5.71 1.52 15.03
N THR A 103 4.91 2.06 15.95
CA THR A 103 3.67 1.42 16.42
C THR A 103 2.64 1.28 15.30
N GLN A 104 2.47 2.33 14.48
CA GLN A 104 1.53 2.31 13.35
C GLN A 104 1.95 1.30 12.27
N LEU A 105 3.25 1.15 12.00
CA LEU A 105 3.75 0.14 11.07
C LEU A 105 3.43 -1.27 11.57
N ILE A 106 3.69 -1.57 12.84
CA ILE A 106 3.36 -2.88 13.43
C ILE A 106 1.85 -3.11 13.39
N GLN A 107 1.04 -2.18 13.91
CA GLN A 107 -0.41 -2.35 13.97
C GLN A 107 -1.05 -2.54 12.59
N ARG A 108 -0.51 -1.88 11.56
CA ARG A 108 -1.04 -1.98 10.20
C ARG A 108 -0.70 -3.31 9.53
N PHE A 109 0.50 -3.85 9.72
CA PHE A 109 1.00 -5.00 8.96
C PHE A 109 1.10 -6.31 9.75
N ALA A 110 1.06 -6.28 11.08
CA ALA A 110 0.99 -7.46 11.93
C ALA A 110 -0.46 -7.97 12.09
N GLN A 111 -1.18 -8.08 10.97
CA GLN A 111 -2.54 -8.62 10.94
C GLN A 111 -2.50 -10.13 10.68
N GLU A 112 -3.31 -10.91 11.39
CA GLU A 112 -3.33 -12.37 11.27
C GLU A 112 -3.61 -12.84 9.83
N GLY A 113 -4.46 -12.13 9.08
CA GLY A 113 -4.74 -12.44 7.68
C GLY A 113 -3.50 -12.36 6.80
N LEU A 114 -2.63 -11.36 7.02
CA LEU A 114 -1.41 -11.18 6.21
C LEU A 114 -0.41 -12.31 6.45
N LEU A 115 -0.31 -12.80 7.69
CA LEU A 115 0.51 -13.96 8.06
C LEU A 115 -0.01 -15.26 7.45
N VAL A 116 -1.34 -15.41 7.37
CA VAL A 116 -1.98 -16.54 6.67
C VAL A 116 -1.55 -16.57 5.20
N TYR A 117 -1.51 -15.41 4.54
CA TYR A 117 -1.10 -15.34 3.14
C TYR A 117 0.40 -15.52 2.92
N GLU A 118 1.24 -15.02 3.83
CA GLU A 118 2.68 -15.31 3.81
C GLU A 118 2.93 -16.83 3.89
N LYS A 119 2.22 -17.53 4.77
CA LYS A 119 2.29 -19.00 4.87
C LYS A 119 1.80 -19.70 3.60
N LEU A 120 0.77 -19.19 2.92
CA LEU A 120 0.29 -19.73 1.65
C LEU A 120 1.29 -19.48 0.49
N GLU A 121 1.90 -18.30 0.46
CA GLU A 121 2.97 -17.98 -0.47
C GLU A 121 4.18 -18.91 -0.26
N HIS A 122 4.61 -19.08 1.00
CA HIS A 122 5.69 -20.00 1.34
C HIS A 122 5.36 -21.45 0.95
N TYR A 123 4.11 -21.88 1.16
CA TYR A 123 3.65 -23.20 0.75
C TYR A 123 3.75 -23.40 -0.77
N LEU A 124 3.34 -22.41 -1.56
CA LEU A 124 3.45 -22.46 -3.03
C LEU A 124 4.90 -22.58 -3.51
N LEU A 125 5.83 -21.92 -2.83
CA LEU A 125 7.25 -21.90 -3.19
C LEU A 125 8.03 -23.13 -2.71
N THR A 126 7.73 -23.64 -1.51
CA THR A 126 8.53 -24.70 -0.87
C THR A 126 7.85 -26.07 -0.84
N GLY A 127 6.53 -26.12 -0.97
CA GLY A 127 5.73 -27.35 -0.84
C GLY A 127 5.67 -27.91 0.59
N GLN A 128 6.21 -27.21 1.59
CA GLN A 128 6.21 -27.66 3.00
C GLN A 128 4.85 -27.48 3.65
N ALA A 129 4.37 -28.46 4.41
CA ALA A 129 3.06 -28.44 5.07
C ALA A 129 2.80 -27.14 5.85
N SER A 130 1.61 -26.56 5.66
CA SER A 130 1.17 -25.34 6.34
C SER A 130 -0.14 -25.59 7.09
N GLU A 131 -0.19 -25.16 8.35
CA GLU A 131 -1.36 -25.24 9.25
C GLU A 131 -2.56 -24.42 8.74
N VAL A 132 -2.37 -23.59 7.72
CA VAL A 132 -3.36 -22.65 7.19
C VAL A 132 -4.27 -23.30 6.13
N LEU A 133 -3.82 -24.37 5.50
CA LEU A 133 -4.55 -25.03 4.41
C LEU A 133 -5.93 -25.59 4.81
N PRO A 134 -6.15 -26.11 6.04
CA PRO A 134 -7.48 -26.53 6.48
C PRO A 134 -8.54 -25.42 6.51
N GLN A 135 -8.13 -24.15 6.50
CA GLN A 135 -9.05 -23.00 6.46
C GLN A 135 -9.72 -22.83 5.09
N TYR A 136 -9.17 -23.46 4.04
CA TYR A 136 -9.66 -23.38 2.67
C TYR A 136 -10.24 -24.72 2.22
N PRO A 137 -11.54 -24.99 2.46
CA PRO A 137 -12.15 -26.28 2.14
C PRO A 137 -12.17 -26.58 0.64
N GLU A 138 -12.03 -25.56 -0.20
CA GLU A 138 -11.98 -25.69 -1.65
C GLU A 138 -10.63 -26.19 -2.19
N ILE A 139 -9.61 -26.29 -1.33
CA ILE A 139 -8.26 -26.70 -1.69
C ILE A 139 -8.04 -28.15 -1.24
N GLU A 140 -7.81 -29.03 -2.22
CA GLU A 140 -7.46 -30.42 -1.94
C GLU A 140 -5.97 -30.54 -1.67
N TYR A 141 -5.59 -30.78 -0.41
CA TYR A 141 -4.20 -30.81 0.04
C TYR A 141 -3.33 -31.84 -0.69
N HIS A 142 -3.80 -33.08 -0.82
CA HIS A 142 -3.04 -34.16 -1.45
C HIS A 142 -2.77 -33.89 -2.93
N LEU A 143 -3.75 -33.34 -3.64
CA LEU A 143 -3.59 -32.99 -5.04
C LEU A 143 -2.68 -31.77 -5.21
N LEU A 144 -2.81 -30.78 -4.32
CA LEU A 144 -1.97 -29.60 -4.34
C LEU A 144 -0.49 -29.91 -4.11
N SER A 145 -0.16 -30.75 -3.12
CA SER A 145 1.23 -31.12 -2.84
C SER A 145 1.86 -31.88 -4.01
N ALA A 146 1.11 -32.79 -4.64
CA ALA A 146 1.53 -33.47 -5.86
C ALA A 146 1.74 -32.48 -7.03
N GLN A 147 0.82 -31.52 -7.21
CA GLN A 147 0.93 -30.50 -8.25
C GLN A 147 2.15 -29.59 -8.04
N ILE A 148 2.42 -29.14 -6.82
CA ILE A 148 3.59 -28.31 -6.51
C ILE A 148 4.88 -29.09 -6.75
N THR A 149 4.95 -30.35 -6.31
CA THR A 149 6.12 -31.22 -6.55
C THR A 149 6.37 -31.43 -8.05
N THR A 150 5.29 -31.61 -8.82
CA THR A 150 5.38 -31.72 -10.28
C THR A 150 5.83 -30.40 -10.91
N LEU A 151 5.32 -29.27 -10.42
CA LEU A 151 5.65 -27.96 -10.97
C LEU A 151 7.11 -27.57 -10.65
N SER A 152 7.60 -27.85 -9.44
CA SER A 152 8.97 -27.54 -9.01
C SER A 152 10.03 -28.45 -9.63
N SER A 153 9.66 -29.67 -10.03
CA SER A 153 10.56 -30.55 -10.79
C SER A 153 10.69 -30.15 -12.26
N VAL A 154 9.64 -29.59 -12.86
CA VAL A 154 9.65 -29.17 -14.27
C VAL A 154 10.16 -27.74 -14.43
N TYR A 155 9.80 -26.83 -13.52
CA TYR A 155 10.12 -25.41 -13.60
C TYR A 155 10.84 -24.93 -12.35
N LYS A 156 11.90 -24.13 -12.56
CA LYS A 156 12.54 -23.38 -11.47
C LYS A 156 11.83 -22.05 -11.30
N TYR A 157 11.42 -21.76 -10.07
CA TYR A 157 10.81 -20.50 -9.69
C TYR A 157 11.19 -20.14 -8.26
N THR A 158 11.26 -18.85 -8.00
CA THR A 158 11.63 -18.24 -6.71
C THR A 158 10.56 -17.28 -6.21
N SER A 159 9.66 -16.82 -7.09
CA SER A 159 8.61 -15.87 -6.78
C SER A 159 7.25 -16.30 -7.34
N VAL A 160 6.17 -15.86 -6.69
CA VAL A 160 4.79 -16.04 -7.17
C VAL A 160 4.60 -15.43 -8.56
N SER A 161 5.27 -14.31 -8.86
CA SER A 161 5.18 -13.67 -10.18
C SER A 161 5.66 -14.61 -11.29
N GLU A 162 6.76 -15.33 -11.05
CA GLU A 162 7.30 -16.30 -12.00
C GLU A 162 6.34 -17.48 -12.19
N VAL A 163 5.71 -17.97 -11.11
CA VAL A 163 4.68 -19.01 -11.19
C VAL A 163 3.49 -18.54 -12.04
N VAL A 164 3.06 -17.29 -11.85
CA VAL A 164 1.99 -16.69 -12.65
C VAL A 164 2.36 -16.65 -14.13
N ASP A 165 3.59 -16.27 -14.45
CA ASP A 165 4.05 -16.18 -15.84
C ASP A 165 4.22 -17.55 -16.49
N ILE A 166 4.70 -18.55 -15.73
CA ILE A 166 4.72 -19.95 -16.16
C ILE A 166 3.30 -20.41 -16.50
N LEU A 167 2.34 -20.21 -15.59
CA LEU A 167 0.95 -20.60 -15.81
C LEU A 167 0.33 -19.87 -17.01
N ARG A 168 0.64 -18.58 -17.22
CA ARG A 168 0.16 -17.80 -18.37
C ARG A 168 0.68 -18.34 -19.70
N LYS A 169 1.95 -18.76 -19.76
CA LYS A 169 2.59 -19.30 -20.97
C LYS A 169 2.13 -20.71 -21.31
N MET A 170 1.67 -21.48 -20.33
CA MET A 170 1.15 -22.84 -20.56
C MET A 170 -0.14 -22.84 -21.38
N PRO A 171 -0.31 -23.80 -22.32
CA PRO A 171 -1.58 -24.02 -23.00
C PRO A 171 -2.65 -24.53 -22.02
N ALA A 172 -3.93 -24.26 -22.33
CA ALA A 172 -5.05 -24.57 -21.43
C ALA A 172 -5.12 -26.05 -21.00
N ARG A 173 -4.70 -26.97 -21.87
CA ARG A 173 -4.66 -28.43 -21.61
C ARG A 173 -3.60 -28.82 -20.60
N GLU A 174 -2.49 -28.09 -20.51
CA GLU A 174 -1.46 -28.35 -19.51
C GLU A 174 -1.82 -27.66 -18.19
N ARG A 175 -2.39 -26.46 -18.31
CA ARG A 175 -2.82 -25.67 -17.16
C ARG A 175 -3.86 -26.40 -16.30
N CYS A 176 -4.74 -27.22 -16.89
CA CYS A 176 -5.75 -27.96 -16.13
C CYS A 176 -5.17 -28.97 -15.13
N PHE A 177 -3.95 -29.48 -15.35
CA PHE A 177 -3.27 -30.37 -14.39
C PHE A 177 -2.83 -29.63 -13.12
N PHE A 178 -2.74 -28.30 -13.15
CA PHE A 178 -2.34 -27.45 -12.03
C PHE A 178 -3.53 -26.66 -11.45
N SER A 179 -4.69 -27.31 -11.33
CA SER A 179 -5.94 -26.68 -10.90
C SER A 179 -5.89 -26.12 -9.48
N GLN A 180 -5.24 -26.80 -8.53
CA GLN A 180 -5.14 -26.37 -7.14
C GLN A 180 -4.10 -25.25 -7.00
N VAL A 181 -2.99 -25.34 -7.73
CA VAL A 181 -2.00 -24.25 -7.82
C VAL A 181 -2.65 -22.97 -8.36
N GLN A 182 -3.49 -23.08 -9.40
CA GLN A 182 -4.24 -21.93 -9.92
C GLN A 182 -5.16 -21.31 -8.87
N LYS A 183 -5.83 -22.11 -8.03
CA LYS A 183 -6.68 -21.58 -6.96
C LYS A 183 -5.86 -20.76 -5.96
N ILE A 184 -4.72 -21.28 -5.50
CA ILE A 184 -3.82 -20.55 -4.59
C ILE A 184 -3.31 -19.26 -5.22
N VAL A 185 -2.83 -19.34 -6.47
CA VAL A 185 -2.36 -18.16 -7.21
C VAL A 185 -3.46 -17.12 -7.34
N ARG A 186 -4.70 -17.53 -7.63
CA ARG A 186 -5.84 -16.60 -7.68
C ARG A 186 -6.10 -15.96 -6.32
N ILE A 187 -6.11 -16.73 -5.23
CA ILE A 187 -6.28 -16.20 -3.88
C ILE A 187 -5.22 -15.13 -3.63
N LEU A 188 -3.94 -15.48 -3.79
CA LEU A 188 -2.81 -14.56 -3.57
C LEU A 188 -2.88 -13.29 -4.43
N LEU A 189 -3.34 -13.38 -5.69
CA LEU A 189 -3.47 -12.23 -6.58
C LEU A 189 -4.71 -11.36 -6.32
N THR A 190 -5.77 -11.92 -5.74
CA THR A 190 -7.01 -11.17 -5.45
C THR A 190 -6.92 -10.32 -4.21
N ILE A 191 -5.99 -10.62 -3.31
CA ILE A 191 -5.89 -9.91 -2.04
C ILE A 191 -4.97 -8.71 -2.22
N PRO A 192 -5.46 -7.49 -1.97
CA PRO A 192 -4.62 -6.32 -2.03
C PRO A 192 -3.59 -6.40 -0.91
N ALA A 193 -2.31 -6.48 -1.28
CA ALA A 193 -1.19 -6.44 -0.33
C ALA A 193 -1.14 -5.08 0.43
N SER A 194 -1.74 -4.04 -0.14
CA SER A 194 -1.86 -2.70 0.46
C SER A 194 -3.17 -2.01 0.08
N SER A 195 -3.61 -1.05 0.90
CA SER A 195 -4.76 -0.17 0.59
C SER A 195 -4.45 0.88 -0.48
N CYS A 196 -3.25 0.86 -1.09
CA CYS A 196 -2.81 1.89 -2.02
C CYS A 196 -3.71 2.02 -3.27
N GLU A 197 -4.32 0.93 -3.75
CA GLU A 197 -5.27 0.99 -4.87
C GLU A 197 -6.56 1.73 -4.49
N ALA A 198 -7.09 1.46 -3.31
CA ALA A 198 -8.25 2.17 -2.77
C ALA A 198 -7.92 3.65 -2.54
N GLU A 199 -6.77 3.95 -1.91
CA GLU A 199 -6.31 5.33 -1.67
C GLU A 199 -6.12 6.13 -2.97
N ARG A 200 -5.54 5.52 -4.02
CA ARG A 200 -5.45 6.14 -5.35
C ARG A 200 -6.83 6.44 -5.93
N SER A 201 -7.76 5.52 -5.80
CA SER A 201 -9.15 5.69 -6.25
C SER A 201 -9.87 6.81 -5.50
N PHE A 202 -9.72 6.88 -4.17
CA PHE A 202 -10.27 7.95 -3.34
C PHE A 202 -9.63 9.32 -3.63
N SER A 203 -8.31 9.36 -3.87
CA SER A 203 -7.61 10.57 -4.29
C SER A 203 -8.12 11.09 -5.64
N ALA A 204 -8.33 10.19 -6.61
CA ALA A 204 -8.97 10.52 -7.87
C ALA A 204 -10.40 11.06 -7.66
N LEU A 205 -11.21 10.40 -6.83
CA LEU A 205 -12.56 10.84 -6.48
C LEU A 205 -12.58 12.22 -5.83
N ARG A 206 -11.63 12.52 -4.92
CA ARG A 206 -11.48 13.84 -4.28
C ARG A 206 -11.29 14.95 -5.32
N ARG A 207 -10.51 14.69 -6.37
CA ARG A 207 -10.30 15.63 -7.49
C ARG A 207 -11.52 15.75 -8.40
N LEU A 208 -12.29 14.68 -8.58
CA LEU A 208 -13.47 14.68 -9.44
C LEU A 208 -14.70 15.33 -8.79
N LYS A 209 -14.90 15.12 -7.49
CA LYS A 209 -16.04 15.61 -6.72
C LYS A 209 -15.73 16.99 -6.14
N THR A 210 -15.79 18.00 -6.98
CA THR A 210 -15.63 19.41 -6.59
C THR A 210 -16.98 20.06 -6.25
N TRP A 211 -16.94 21.20 -5.56
CA TRP A 211 -18.15 21.97 -5.22
C TRP A 211 -19.00 22.33 -6.45
N LEU A 212 -18.35 22.69 -7.57
CA LEU A 212 -19.00 22.98 -8.85
C LEU A 212 -19.68 21.76 -9.50
N ARG A 213 -19.35 20.54 -9.05
CA ARG A 213 -19.92 19.26 -9.53
C ARG A 213 -20.78 18.59 -8.45
N SER A 214 -21.30 19.35 -7.50
CA SER A 214 -22.10 18.84 -6.38
C SER A 214 -23.42 18.18 -6.79
N THR A 215 -23.99 18.53 -7.96
CA THR A 215 -25.25 17.99 -8.48
C THR A 215 -25.11 16.70 -9.29
N MET A 216 -23.91 16.12 -9.37
CA MET A 216 -23.69 14.89 -10.14
C MET A 216 -24.32 13.67 -9.45
N THR A 217 -25.11 12.89 -10.20
CA THR A 217 -25.63 11.60 -9.73
C THR A 217 -24.49 10.61 -9.44
N GLN A 218 -24.74 9.68 -8.51
CA GLN A 218 -23.75 8.65 -8.15
C GLN A 218 -23.35 7.78 -9.35
N LYS A 219 -24.31 7.44 -10.23
CA LYS A 219 -24.05 6.67 -11.45
C LYS A 219 -23.07 7.39 -12.37
N ARG A 220 -23.28 8.70 -12.60
CA ARG A 220 -22.35 9.51 -13.41
C ARG A 220 -20.98 9.63 -12.74
N LEU A 221 -20.93 9.80 -11.41
CA LEU A 221 -19.67 9.87 -10.68
C LEU A 221 -18.85 8.60 -10.83
N ASN A 222 -19.46 7.43 -10.68
CA ASN A 222 -18.78 6.15 -10.82
C ASN A 222 -18.19 5.98 -12.23
N HIS A 223 -18.95 6.28 -13.29
CA HIS A 223 -18.42 6.18 -14.66
C HIS A 223 -17.25 7.13 -14.92
N VAL A 224 -17.37 8.40 -14.49
CA VAL A 224 -16.28 9.38 -14.65
C VAL A 224 -15.05 8.98 -13.84
N ALA A 225 -15.23 8.42 -12.65
CA ALA A 225 -14.15 7.91 -11.82
C ALA A 225 -13.38 6.78 -12.50
N ILE A 226 -14.09 5.82 -13.09
CA ILE A 226 -13.47 4.71 -13.85
C ILE A 226 -12.65 5.27 -15.02
N CYS A 227 -13.22 6.17 -15.83
CA CYS A 227 -12.49 6.79 -16.95
C CYS A 227 -11.23 7.55 -16.49
N ASN A 228 -11.30 8.24 -15.35
CA ASN A 228 -10.19 9.03 -14.84
C ASN A 228 -9.08 8.16 -14.21
N ILE A 229 -9.44 7.06 -13.55
CA ILE A 229 -8.49 6.11 -12.95
C ILE A 229 -7.78 5.32 -14.06
N HIS A 230 -8.51 4.88 -15.08
CA HIS A 230 -8.00 4.08 -16.20
C HIS A 230 -7.70 4.91 -17.44
N ARG A 231 -7.11 6.09 -17.26
CA ARG A 231 -6.81 7.01 -18.37
C ARG A 231 -5.93 6.36 -19.46
N ASP A 232 -4.94 5.57 -19.06
CA ASP A 232 -4.05 4.85 -19.99
C ASP A 232 -4.79 3.86 -20.91
N ILE A 233 -5.94 3.35 -20.47
CA ILE A 233 -6.81 2.49 -21.27
C ILE A 233 -7.71 3.35 -22.15
N MET A 234 -8.26 4.45 -21.59
CA MET A 234 -9.09 5.40 -22.33
C MET A 234 -8.37 6.02 -23.52
N ASP A 235 -7.08 6.34 -23.37
CA ASP A 235 -6.26 6.94 -24.43
C ASP A 235 -5.98 5.96 -25.59
N LYS A 236 -6.20 4.65 -25.38
CA LYS A 236 -6.07 3.60 -26.41
C LYS A 236 -7.39 3.28 -27.11
N LEU A 237 -8.51 3.80 -26.62
CA LEU A 237 -9.82 3.53 -27.20
C LEU A 237 -10.04 4.37 -28.46
N ASP A 238 -10.58 3.74 -29.50
CA ASP A 238 -11.02 4.44 -30.70
C ASP A 238 -12.37 5.14 -30.44
N ILE A 239 -12.29 6.46 -30.25
CA ILE A 239 -13.46 7.32 -29.99
C ILE A 239 -14.43 7.29 -31.18
N GLU A 240 -13.94 7.15 -32.41
CA GLU A 240 -14.76 7.16 -33.62
C GLU A 240 -15.56 5.86 -33.73
N ALA A 241 -14.93 4.71 -33.46
CA ALA A 241 -15.62 3.42 -33.38
C ALA A 241 -16.72 3.43 -32.30
N ILE A 242 -16.42 3.97 -31.11
CA ILE A 242 -17.40 4.08 -30.01
C ILE A 242 -18.55 5.01 -30.38
N ALA A 243 -18.25 6.17 -31.00
CA ALA A 243 -19.26 7.12 -31.43
C ALA A 243 -20.18 6.51 -32.49
N LYS A 244 -19.61 5.74 -33.42
CA LYS A 244 -20.33 4.99 -34.45
C LYS A 244 -21.24 3.93 -33.83
N GLU A 245 -20.75 3.13 -32.90
CA GLU A 245 -21.56 2.14 -32.16
C GLU A 245 -22.72 2.81 -31.42
N PHE A 246 -22.43 3.88 -30.67
CA PHE A 246 -23.44 4.64 -29.93
C PHE A 246 -24.53 5.23 -30.84
N ALA A 247 -24.13 5.73 -32.02
CA ALA A 247 -25.06 6.23 -33.02
C ALA A 247 -25.89 5.09 -33.63
N MET A 248 -25.30 3.92 -33.88
CA MET A 248 -26.00 2.76 -34.42
C MET A 248 -27.05 2.16 -33.49
N CYS A 249 -26.94 2.35 -32.17
CA CYS A 249 -27.94 1.85 -31.21
C CYS A 249 -29.34 2.49 -31.34
N CYS A 250 -29.50 3.59 -32.09
CA CYS A 250 -30.79 4.24 -32.24
C CYS A 250 -30.93 4.93 -33.60
N ASP A 251 -31.99 4.65 -34.34
CA ASP A 251 -32.17 5.21 -35.70
C ASP A 251 -32.29 6.74 -35.71
N ARG A 252 -32.80 7.34 -34.63
CA ARG A 252 -32.76 8.80 -34.46
C ARG A 252 -31.32 9.32 -34.36
N ARG A 253 -30.43 8.60 -33.66
CA ARG A 253 -29.02 8.99 -33.51
C ARG A 253 -28.25 8.80 -34.81
N LYS A 254 -28.46 7.69 -35.54
CA LYS A 254 -27.88 7.49 -36.88
C LYS A 254 -28.13 8.69 -37.80
N LYS A 255 -29.37 9.16 -37.86
CA LYS A 255 -29.77 10.31 -38.69
C LYS A 255 -29.09 11.62 -38.27
N VAL A 256 -28.89 11.83 -36.96
CA VAL A 256 -28.29 13.05 -36.40
C VAL A 256 -26.77 13.07 -36.59
N PHE A 257 -26.10 11.97 -36.27
CA PHE A 257 -24.64 11.88 -36.31
C PHE A 257 -24.07 11.56 -37.69
N ARG A 258 -24.91 11.20 -38.68
CA ARG A 258 -24.54 10.94 -40.09
C ARG A 258 -23.35 9.98 -40.25
N PHE A 259 -23.37 8.88 -39.50
CA PHE A 259 -22.45 7.76 -39.70
C PHE A 259 -22.92 6.82 -40.80
#